data_AF-A0A3D3ZA52-F1
#
_entry.id   AF-A0A3D3ZA52-F1
#
_cell.length_a   1.000
_cell.length_b   1.000
_cell.length_c   1.000
_cell.angle_alpha   90.00
_cell.angle_beta   90.00
_cell.angle_gamma   90.00
#
_symmetry.space_group_name_H-M   'P 1'
#
loop_
_entity.id
_entity.type
_entity.pdbx_description
1 polymer ?
#
loop_
_entity_poly.entity_id
_entity_poly.type
_entity_poly.pdbx_seq_one_letter_code
_entity_poly.pdbx_strand_id
1 'polypeptide(L)'
;NQVGGGICQVSSTLYCSTLLADLEIVSRTNHGFPVSYISYGMDATVSWRSPDFKFRNNTNYPIKIEASVSGGYVNVQILGTDEKDYYIEMSYVISETYKPETEYKDFKPDNPEGYKDGDVIEEGTTGYLVKTYKSKYSKATGALISKDFVANSRYKTVNTVVARVEEPTEPTTEP
;
A
#
# COMPACT_ATOMS: atom_id res chain seq x y z
N ASN A 1 -7.60 -19.89 -2.50
CA ASN A 1 -8.71 -18.92 -2.32
C ASN A 1 -8.86 -18.54 -0.86
N GLN A 2 -8.14 -17.50 -0.40
CA GLN A 2 -8.39 -16.93 0.92
C GLN A 2 -9.65 -16.06 0.86
N VAL A 3 -10.65 -16.41 1.67
CA VAL A 3 -11.90 -15.66 1.91
C VAL A 3 -11.65 -14.32 2.64
N GLY A 4 -10.40 -13.82 2.67
CA GLY A 4 -9.94 -12.70 3.50
C GLY A 4 -9.49 -11.42 2.76
N GLY A 5 -9.46 -11.39 1.43
CA GLY A 5 -8.88 -10.26 0.69
C GLY A 5 -9.63 -8.92 0.78
N GLY A 6 -10.94 -8.95 1.06
CA GLY A 6 -11.79 -7.75 1.03
C GLY A 6 -11.71 -6.88 2.29
N ILE A 7 -11.28 -7.43 3.44
CA ILE A 7 -11.32 -6.69 4.72
C ILE A 7 -10.40 -5.47 4.70
N CYS A 8 -9.23 -5.61 4.09
CA CYS A 8 -8.27 -4.54 3.94
C CYS A 8 -8.72 -3.46 2.95
N GLN A 9 -9.55 -3.83 1.97
CA GLN A 9 -10.18 -2.86 1.08
C GLN A 9 -11.19 -2.00 1.85
N VAL A 10 -11.98 -2.60 2.74
CA VAL A 10 -12.91 -1.87 3.61
C VAL A 10 -12.16 -0.92 4.55
N SER A 11 -11.13 -1.38 5.25
CA SER A 11 -10.36 -0.52 6.16
C SER A 11 -9.62 0.61 5.44
N SER A 12 -9.08 0.35 4.24
CA SER A 12 -8.43 1.38 3.42
C SER A 12 -9.43 2.43 2.93
N THR A 13 -10.61 2.00 2.48
CA THR A 13 -11.66 2.91 2.01
C THR A 13 -12.19 3.76 3.17
N LEU A 14 -12.40 3.15 4.33
CA LEU A 14 -12.78 3.86 5.55
C LEU A 14 -11.70 4.86 5.99
N TYR A 15 -10.42 4.47 5.97
CA TYR A 15 -9.31 5.36 6.28
C TYR A 15 -9.28 6.57 5.33
N CYS A 16 -9.37 6.37 4.02
CA CYS A 16 -9.48 7.48 3.06
C CYS A 16 -10.66 8.40 3.38
N SER A 17 -11.83 7.82 3.66
CA SER A 17 -13.03 8.59 4.00
C SER A 17 -12.82 9.44 5.27
N THR A 18 -12.16 8.88 6.29
CA THR A 18 -11.83 9.63 7.52
C THR A 18 -10.83 10.77 7.29
N LEU A 19 -9.87 10.60 6.38
CA LEU A 19 -8.91 11.65 6.01
C LEU A 19 -9.62 12.80 5.29
N LEU A 20 -10.49 12.48 4.33
CA LEU A 20 -11.27 13.45 3.57
C LEU A 20 -12.29 14.19 4.45
N ALA A 21 -12.87 13.50 5.43
CA ALA A 21 -13.74 14.10 6.44
C ALA A 21 -12.98 14.92 7.51
N ASP A 22 -11.64 15.01 7.43
CA ASP A 22 -10.75 15.62 8.43
C ASP A 22 -11.05 15.15 9.85
N LEU A 23 -11.20 13.83 10.03
CA LEU A 23 -11.30 13.20 11.33
C LEU A 23 -9.91 12.84 11.89
N GLU A 24 -9.80 12.74 13.20
CA GLU A 24 -8.55 12.38 13.86
C GLU A 24 -8.22 10.90 13.65
N ILE A 25 -7.02 10.62 13.12
CA ILE A 25 -6.50 9.25 12.99
C ILE A 25 -5.75 8.89 14.28
N VAL A 26 -6.26 7.88 14.99
CA VAL A 26 -5.70 7.42 16.27
C VAL A 26 -4.66 6.32 16.07
N SER A 27 -4.90 5.41 15.12
CA SER A 27 -3.99 4.32 14.79
C SER A 27 -4.18 3.91 13.34
N ARG A 28 -3.08 3.74 12.62
CA ARG A 28 -3.08 3.26 11.24
C ARG A 28 -1.76 2.54 10.93
N THR A 29 -1.87 1.42 10.24
CA THR A 29 -0.74 0.67 9.67
C THR A 29 -0.95 0.51 8.18
N ASN A 30 0.08 0.77 7.35
CA ASN A 30 0.02 0.50 5.91
C ASN A 30 0.26 -0.98 5.59
N HIS A 31 -0.20 -1.40 4.42
CA HIS A 31 0.14 -2.69 3.83
C HIS A 31 1.64 -2.80 3.61
N GLY A 32 2.16 -4.03 3.73
CA GLY A 32 3.55 -4.31 3.41
C GLY A 32 3.89 -4.12 1.93
N PHE A 33 2.90 -4.21 1.04
CA PHE A 33 3.06 -4.05 -0.40
C PHE A 33 1.99 -3.10 -0.95
N PRO A 34 2.24 -2.43 -2.09
CA PRO A 34 1.23 -1.59 -2.73
C PRO A 34 0.00 -2.41 -3.09
N VAL A 35 -1.18 -1.81 -2.92
CA VAL A 35 -2.46 -2.41 -3.32
C VAL A 35 -3.02 -1.60 -4.48
N SER A 36 -3.69 -2.27 -5.42
CA SER A 36 -4.16 -1.64 -6.67
C SER A 36 -5.45 -0.83 -6.52
N TYR A 37 -6.23 -1.07 -5.46
CA TYR A 37 -7.56 -0.47 -5.28
C TYR A 37 -7.55 0.90 -4.59
N ILE A 38 -6.38 1.39 -4.14
CA ILE A 38 -6.28 2.71 -3.50
C ILE A 38 -4.90 3.33 -3.71
N SER A 39 -4.84 4.65 -3.71
CA SER A 39 -3.59 5.40 -3.91
C SER A 39 -2.56 5.09 -2.83
N TYR A 40 -1.28 5.17 -3.21
CA TYR A 40 -0.17 5.04 -2.29
C TYR A 40 -0.30 5.96 -1.08
N GLY A 41 0.03 5.42 0.08
CA GLY A 41 0.01 6.12 1.35
C GLY A 41 -1.39 6.37 1.93
N MET A 42 -2.44 5.89 1.26
CA MET A 42 -3.84 6.06 1.68
C MET A 42 -4.52 4.73 2.03
N ASP A 43 -3.74 3.68 2.18
CA ASP A 43 -4.20 2.35 2.57
C ASP A 43 -4.11 2.14 4.09
N ALA A 44 -4.93 1.24 4.62
CA ALA A 44 -4.85 0.80 6.01
C ALA A 44 -5.11 -0.70 6.07
N THR A 45 -4.20 -1.46 6.69
CA THR A 45 -4.35 -2.89 6.90
C THR A 45 -4.95 -3.17 8.27
N VAL A 46 -5.76 -4.22 8.34
CA VAL A 46 -6.29 -4.76 9.59
C VAL A 46 -6.12 -6.27 9.61
N SER A 47 -5.98 -6.86 10.80
CA SER A 47 -5.98 -8.32 10.97
C SER A 47 -6.56 -8.71 12.33
N TRP A 48 -6.87 -10.00 12.50
CA TRP A 48 -7.36 -10.50 13.78
C TRP A 48 -6.32 -10.22 14.88
N ARG A 49 -6.72 -9.49 15.92
CA ARG A 49 -5.93 -8.96 17.05
C ARG A 49 -5.05 -7.73 16.75
N SER A 50 -4.34 -7.66 15.62
CA SER A 50 -3.54 -6.50 15.21
C SER A 50 -2.94 -6.75 13.81
N PRO A 51 -2.72 -5.74 12.96
CA PRO A 51 -3.00 -4.31 13.15
C PRO A 51 -4.50 -4.00 13.13
N ASP A 52 -4.86 -2.84 13.67
CA ASP A 52 -6.23 -2.32 13.69
C ASP A 52 -6.23 -0.84 13.28
N PHE A 53 -7.28 -0.42 12.59
CA PHE A 53 -7.47 0.97 12.17
C PHE A 53 -8.42 1.68 13.14
N LYS A 54 -7.95 2.77 13.74
CA LYS A 54 -8.71 3.54 14.75
C LYS A 54 -8.71 5.01 14.38
N PHE A 55 -9.88 5.63 14.48
CA PHE A 55 -10.07 7.07 14.32
C PHE A 55 -10.99 7.58 15.42
N ARG A 56 -11.00 8.90 15.63
CA ARG A 56 -11.87 9.56 16.61
C ARG A 56 -12.74 10.58 15.88
N ASN A 57 -14.02 10.60 16.20
CA ASN A 57 -14.88 11.73 15.88
C ASN A 57 -14.52 12.89 16.79
N ASN A 58 -13.73 13.83 16.26
CA ASN A 58 -13.30 15.06 16.91
C ASN A 58 -14.18 16.26 16.52
N THR A 59 -15.38 16.02 15.99
CA THR A 59 -16.38 17.07 15.69
C THR A 59 -17.35 17.26 16.86
N ASN A 60 -18.11 18.36 16.85
CA ASN A 60 -19.11 18.66 17.89
C ASN A 60 -20.40 17.84 17.75
N TYR A 61 -20.56 17.12 16.63
CA TYR A 61 -21.81 16.44 16.26
C TYR A 61 -21.58 14.94 16.01
N PRO A 62 -22.62 14.11 16.15
CA PRO A 62 -22.54 12.72 15.71
C PRO A 62 -22.24 12.61 14.21
N ILE A 63 -21.53 11.55 13.84
CA ILE A 63 -21.33 11.15 12.45
C ILE A 63 -22.06 9.84 12.17
N LYS A 64 -22.50 9.66 10.93
CA LYS A 64 -23.03 8.40 10.40
C LYS A 64 -22.05 7.86 9.37
N ILE A 65 -21.74 6.58 9.46
CA ILE A 65 -20.90 5.87 8.50
C ILE A 65 -21.81 4.95 7.69
N GLU A 66 -21.86 5.18 6.39
CA GLU A 66 -22.55 4.30 5.45
C GLU A 66 -21.51 3.57 4.62
N ALA A 67 -21.57 2.24 4.61
CA ALA A 67 -20.70 1.41 3.80
C ALA A 67 -21.55 0.50 2.91
N SER A 68 -21.18 0.40 1.63
CA SER A 68 -21.85 -0.46 0.67
C SER A 68 -20.84 -1.07 -0.31
N VAL A 69 -21.23 -2.16 -0.97
CA VAL A 69 -20.44 -2.79 -2.02
C VAL A 69 -21.27 -2.83 -3.29
N SER A 70 -20.75 -2.27 -4.37
CA SER A 70 -21.42 -2.27 -5.68
C SER A 70 -20.38 -2.27 -6.79
N GLY A 71 -20.63 -3.03 -7.86
CA GLY A 71 -19.74 -3.08 -9.04
C GLY A 71 -18.29 -3.52 -8.76
N GLY A 72 -18.04 -4.28 -7.67
CA GLY A 72 -16.69 -4.67 -7.26
C GLY A 72 -15.94 -3.63 -6.43
N TYR A 73 -16.59 -2.51 -6.08
CA TYR A 73 -16.03 -1.45 -5.27
C TYR A 73 -16.64 -1.43 -3.88
N VAL A 74 -15.80 -1.15 -2.88
CA VAL A 74 -16.25 -0.74 -1.55
C VAL A 74 -16.46 0.76 -1.57
N ASN A 75 -17.64 1.21 -1.18
CA ASN A 75 -17.99 2.62 -1.04
C ASN A 75 -18.22 2.91 0.43
N VAL A 76 -17.56 3.96 0.95
CA VAL A 76 -17.77 4.45 2.32
C VAL A 76 -18.09 5.93 2.25
N GLN A 77 -19.11 6.33 2.99
CA GLN A 77 -19.50 7.73 3.19
C GLN A 77 -19.50 8.04 4.67
N ILE A 78 -18.95 9.21 5.02
CA ILE A 78 -19.05 9.78 6.36
C ILE A 78 -19.96 10.99 6.26
N LEU A 79 -21.13 10.88 6.87
CA LEU A 79 -22.15 11.93 6.91
C LEU A 79 -22.12 12.58 8.29
N GLY A 80 -22.24 13.91 8.33
CA GLY A 80 -22.27 14.68 9.57
C GLY A 80 -22.69 16.12 9.31
N THR A 81 -22.76 16.91 10.37
CA THR A 81 -22.99 18.35 10.27
C THR A 81 -21.77 19.02 9.64
N ASP A 82 -21.95 19.68 8.50
CA ASP A 82 -20.88 20.39 7.81
C ASP A 82 -20.70 21.79 8.40
N GLU A 83 -19.87 21.90 9.42
CA GLU A 83 -19.48 23.17 10.04
C GLU A 83 -18.20 23.77 9.43
N LYS A 84 -17.53 23.04 8.53
CA LYS A 84 -16.21 23.41 8.01
C LYS A 84 -16.37 24.35 6.82
N ASP A 85 -15.71 25.49 6.84
CA ASP A 85 -15.60 26.42 5.71
C ASP A 85 -14.50 26.01 4.69
N TYR A 86 -13.95 24.82 4.86
CA TYR A 86 -12.92 24.22 4.02
C TYR A 86 -13.24 22.78 3.61
N TYR A 87 -12.59 22.30 2.55
CA TYR A 87 -12.57 20.88 2.16
C TYR A 87 -11.13 20.35 2.12
N ILE A 88 -11.00 19.03 2.10
CA ILE A 88 -9.72 18.32 2.10
C ILE A 88 -9.45 17.70 0.73
N GLU A 89 -8.22 17.82 0.26
CA GLU A 89 -7.66 16.94 -0.77
C GLU A 89 -6.41 16.23 -0.26
N MET A 90 -6.31 14.94 -0.60
CA MET A 90 -5.17 14.11 -0.24
C MET A 90 -4.19 14.04 -1.41
N SER A 91 -2.90 14.10 -1.09
CA SER A 91 -1.82 13.90 -2.07
C SER A 91 -0.71 13.05 -1.46
N TYR A 92 0.16 12.51 -2.30
CA TYR A 92 1.32 11.78 -1.84
C TYR A 92 2.54 12.10 -2.70
N VAL A 93 3.73 11.81 -2.16
CA VAL A 93 5.00 11.83 -2.88
C VAL A 93 5.73 10.52 -2.58
N ILE A 94 6.18 9.82 -3.61
CA ILE A 94 7.15 8.73 -3.46
C ILE A 94 8.50 9.40 -3.14
N SER A 95 8.93 9.34 -1.88
CA SER A 95 10.19 9.96 -1.46
C SER A 95 11.40 9.08 -1.72
N GLU A 96 11.23 7.76 -1.71
CA GLU A 96 12.28 6.79 -2.06
C GLU A 96 11.69 5.62 -2.85
N THR A 97 12.49 5.08 -3.77
CA THR A 97 12.18 3.87 -4.55
C THR A 97 13.28 2.84 -4.33
N TYR A 98 12.91 1.62 -3.96
CA TYR A 98 13.82 0.51 -3.73
C TYR A 98 13.61 -0.51 -4.85
N LYS A 99 14.51 -0.52 -5.83
CA LYS A 99 14.44 -1.47 -6.95
C LYS A 99 14.84 -2.87 -6.49
N PRO A 100 14.21 -3.92 -7.03
CA PRO A 100 14.62 -5.30 -6.75
C PRO A 100 16.04 -5.54 -7.28
N GLU A 101 16.84 -6.27 -6.51
CA GLU A 101 18.11 -6.81 -6.99
C GLU A 101 17.90 -8.22 -7.56
N THR A 102 18.86 -8.71 -8.33
CA THR A 102 18.86 -10.10 -8.79
C THR A 102 19.57 -10.99 -7.78
N GLU A 103 18.86 -11.99 -7.28
CA GLU A 103 19.38 -13.06 -6.45
C GLU A 103 19.47 -14.35 -7.29
N TYR A 104 20.60 -15.03 -7.24
CA TYR A 104 20.79 -16.29 -7.95
C TYR A 104 20.55 -17.47 -7.03
N LYS A 105 19.78 -18.43 -7.52
CA LYS A 105 19.61 -19.74 -6.88
C LYS A 105 20.26 -20.80 -7.74
N ASP A 106 21.20 -21.54 -7.16
CA ASP A 106 22.00 -22.54 -7.88
C ASP A 106 21.25 -23.85 -8.08
N PHE A 107 21.31 -24.38 -9.29
CA PHE A 107 20.74 -25.67 -9.67
C PHE A 107 21.75 -26.52 -10.43
N LYS A 108 21.61 -27.85 -10.32
CA LYS A 108 22.33 -28.78 -11.18
C LYS A 108 21.70 -28.82 -12.58
N PRO A 109 22.48 -29.18 -13.63
CA PRO A 109 21.94 -29.35 -14.98
C PRO A 109 20.75 -30.34 -15.08
N ASP A 110 20.71 -31.35 -14.20
CA ASP A 110 19.65 -32.36 -14.13
C ASP A 110 18.58 -32.07 -13.05
N ASN A 111 18.42 -30.79 -12.66
CA ASN A 111 17.49 -30.43 -11.59
C ASN A 111 16.05 -30.89 -11.90
N PRO A 112 15.34 -31.48 -10.92
CA PRO A 112 14.01 -32.04 -11.12
C PRO A 112 12.94 -30.97 -11.39
N GLU A 113 13.19 -29.71 -11.03
CA GLU A 113 12.32 -28.57 -11.32
C GLU A 113 12.36 -28.15 -12.80
N GLY A 114 13.40 -28.56 -13.55
CA GLY A 114 13.56 -28.27 -14.98
C GLY A 114 14.00 -26.86 -15.30
N TYR A 115 14.53 -26.11 -14.33
CA TYR A 115 15.05 -24.75 -14.54
C TYR A 115 16.33 -24.77 -15.38
N LYS A 116 16.44 -23.78 -16.26
CA LYS A 116 17.63 -23.50 -17.08
C LYS A 116 18.35 -22.26 -16.57
N ASP A 117 19.62 -22.11 -16.95
CA ASP A 117 20.38 -20.91 -16.62
C ASP A 117 19.67 -19.65 -17.15
N GLY A 118 19.45 -18.68 -16.27
CA GLY A 118 18.75 -17.44 -16.58
C GLY A 118 17.22 -17.48 -16.42
N ASP A 119 16.61 -18.62 -16.10
CA ASP A 119 15.16 -18.68 -15.85
C ASP A 119 14.78 -17.84 -14.62
N VAL A 120 13.77 -16.98 -14.75
CA VAL A 120 13.21 -16.23 -13.61
C VAL A 120 12.29 -17.15 -12.81
N ILE A 121 12.66 -17.40 -11.56
CA ILE A 121 11.92 -18.25 -10.63
C ILE A 121 10.88 -17.41 -9.88
N GLU A 122 11.27 -16.23 -9.42
CA GLU A 122 10.38 -15.28 -8.73
C GLU A 122 10.60 -13.87 -9.26
N GLU A 123 9.52 -13.21 -9.69
CA GLU A 123 9.54 -11.82 -10.13
C GLU A 123 9.76 -10.88 -8.95
N GLY A 124 10.71 -9.95 -9.08
CA GLY A 124 10.97 -8.94 -8.07
C GLY A 124 9.83 -7.92 -7.97
N THR A 125 9.62 -7.38 -6.77
CA THR A 125 8.66 -6.30 -6.52
C THR A 125 9.41 -5.05 -6.08
N THR A 126 9.14 -3.91 -6.71
CA THR A 126 9.71 -2.62 -6.29
C THR A 126 9.08 -2.13 -4.98
N GLY A 127 9.92 -1.75 -4.02
CA GLY A 127 9.50 -1.12 -2.76
C GLY A 127 9.49 0.40 -2.84
N TYR A 128 8.79 1.05 -1.90
CA TYR A 128 8.67 2.50 -1.86
C TYR A 128 8.61 3.05 -0.43
N LEU A 129 9.15 4.25 -0.23
CA LEU A 129 8.77 5.11 0.91
C LEU A 129 7.89 6.24 0.37
N VAL A 130 6.68 6.36 0.92
CA VAL A 130 5.67 7.32 0.47
C VAL A 130 5.31 8.26 1.61
N LYS A 131 5.29 9.56 1.32
CA LYS A 131 4.84 10.62 2.22
C LYS A 131 3.45 11.08 1.79
N THR A 132 2.47 11.02 2.69
CA THR A 132 1.10 11.47 2.45
C THR A 132 0.90 12.86 3.04
N TYR A 133 0.18 13.72 2.31
CA TYR A 133 -0.13 15.09 2.69
C TYR A 133 -1.63 15.36 2.57
N LYS A 134 -2.13 16.18 3.48
CA LYS A 134 -3.51 16.67 3.53
C LYS A 134 -3.50 18.16 3.24
N SER A 135 -4.21 18.57 2.19
CA SER A 135 -4.34 19.98 1.81
C SER A 135 -5.73 20.48 2.18
N LYS A 136 -5.81 21.61 2.89
CA LYS A 136 -7.05 22.29 3.24
C LYS A 136 -7.30 23.42 2.25
N TYR A 137 -8.47 23.47 1.64
CA TYR A 137 -8.86 24.52 0.71
C TYR A 137 -10.12 25.22 1.17
N SER A 138 -10.18 26.55 1.07
CA SER A 138 -11.38 27.31 1.38
C SER A 138 -12.51 26.95 0.42
N LYS A 139 -13.70 26.66 0.94
CA LYS A 139 -14.91 26.48 0.11
C LYS A 139 -15.35 27.77 -0.57
N ALA A 140 -15.08 28.92 0.04
CA ALA A 140 -15.51 30.22 -0.49
C ALA A 140 -14.66 30.69 -1.68
N THR A 141 -13.35 30.41 -1.66
CA THR A 141 -12.41 30.96 -2.65
C THR A 141 -11.66 29.91 -3.45
N GLY A 142 -11.65 28.64 -3.02
CA GLY A 142 -10.79 27.59 -3.57
C GLY A 142 -9.31 27.77 -3.22
N ALA A 143 -8.94 28.77 -2.42
CA ALA A 143 -7.56 29.02 -2.07
C ALA A 143 -7.03 27.96 -1.08
N LEU A 144 -5.76 27.56 -1.27
CA LEU A 144 -5.06 26.69 -0.32
C LEU A 144 -4.86 27.42 1.01
N ILE A 145 -5.34 26.81 2.09
CA ILE A 145 -5.21 27.28 3.48
C ILE A 145 -3.96 26.67 4.12
N SER A 146 -3.81 25.35 4.05
CA SER A 146 -2.66 24.63 4.60
C SER A 146 -2.37 23.36 3.81
N LYS A 147 -1.13 22.88 3.92
CA LYS A 147 -0.72 21.55 3.46
C LYS A 147 0.09 20.88 4.55
N ASP A 148 -0.51 19.88 5.16
CA ASP A 148 -0.01 19.22 6.37
C ASP A 148 0.50 17.81 6.04
N PHE A 149 1.65 17.44 6.61
CA PHE A 149 2.12 16.06 6.55
C PHE A 149 1.22 15.14 7.39
N VAL A 150 0.86 13.98 6.83
CA VAL A 150 -0.04 13.01 7.47
C VAL A 150 0.74 11.83 8.02
N ALA A 151 1.45 11.11 7.15
CA ALA A 151 2.13 9.88 7.53
C ALA A 151 3.17 9.46 6.48
N ASN A 152 4.10 8.60 6.92
CA ASN A 152 4.91 7.78 6.04
C ASN A 152 4.24 6.42 5.82
N SER A 153 4.39 5.86 4.62
CA SER A 153 4.04 4.47 4.32
C SER A 153 5.23 3.79 3.66
N ARG A 154 5.66 2.65 4.21
CA ARG A 154 6.78 1.87 3.69
C ARG A 154 6.28 0.59 3.06
N TYR A 155 6.53 0.43 1.78
CA TYR A 155 6.26 -0.77 1.01
C TYR A 155 7.56 -1.52 0.74
N LYS A 156 7.53 -2.84 0.95
CA LYS A 156 8.67 -3.73 0.86
C LYS A 156 9.07 -3.95 -0.61
N THR A 157 10.37 -4.05 -0.83
CA THR A 157 10.94 -4.61 -2.07
C THR A 157 11.16 -6.11 -1.90
N VAL A 158 11.08 -6.87 -2.99
CA VAL A 158 11.41 -8.30 -3.06
C VAL A 158 12.33 -8.48 -4.24
N ASN A 159 13.46 -9.16 -4.06
CA ASN A 159 14.42 -9.40 -5.13
C ASN A 159 13.85 -10.32 -6.20
N THR A 160 14.37 -10.20 -7.42
CA THR A 160 14.10 -11.15 -8.50
C THR A 160 14.99 -12.37 -8.27
N VAL A 161 14.41 -13.56 -8.25
CA VAL A 161 15.18 -14.80 -8.11
C VAL A 161 15.36 -15.43 -9.48
N VAL A 162 16.62 -15.66 -9.87
CA VAL A 162 17.00 -16.23 -11.17
C VAL A 162 17.75 -17.55 -10.95
N ALA A 163 17.41 -18.55 -11.75
CA ALA A 163 18.13 -19.82 -11.77
C ALA A 163 19.54 -19.61 -12.35
N ARG A 164 20.55 -20.09 -11.62
CA ARG A 164 21.90 -20.25 -12.16
C ARG A 164 22.20 -21.74 -12.28
N VAL A 165 22.46 -22.19 -13.51
CA VAL A 165 22.78 -23.60 -13.79
C VAL A 165 24.21 -23.64 -14.31
N GLU A 166 25.14 -23.95 -13.41
CA GLU A 166 26.54 -24.14 -13.80
C GLU A 166 26.69 -25.52 -14.44
N GLU A 167 27.08 -25.56 -15.71
CA GLU A 167 27.55 -26.79 -16.32
C GLU A 167 28.90 -27.19 -15.71
N PRO A 168 29.15 -28.48 -15.44
CA PRO A 168 30.44 -28.91 -14.92
C PRO A 168 31.52 -28.51 -15.92
N THR A 169 32.45 -27.66 -15.49
CA THR A 169 33.68 -27.40 -16.25
C THR A 169 34.40 -28.73 -16.44
N GLU A 170 34.60 -29.16 -17.68
CA GLU A 170 35.44 -30.31 -17.98
C GLU A 170 36.81 -30.11 -17.31
N PRO A 171 37.37 -31.14 -16.65
CA PRO A 171 38.68 -31.02 -16.05
C PRO A 171 39.69 -30.69 -17.15
N THR A 172 40.40 -29.56 -16.99
CA THR A 172 41.54 -29.20 -17.83
C THR A 172 42.55 -30.34 -17.78
N THR A 173 42.62 -31.12 -18.85
CA THR A 173 43.72 -32.07 -19.05
C THR A 173 44.88 -31.26 -19.61
N GLU A 174 45.75 -30.77 -18.73
CA GLU A 174 47.07 -30.29 -19.18
C GLU A 174 47.90 -31.50 -19.66
N PRO A 175 48.55 -31.40 -20.84
CA PRO A 175 49.29 -32.49 -21.47
C PRO A 175 50.62 -32.86 -20.80
#